data_AF-A0A6I9P2N9-F1
#
_entry.id   AF-A0A6I9P2N9-F1
#
_cell.length_a   1.000
_cell.length_b   1.000
_cell.length_c   1.000
_cell.angle_alpha   90.00
_cell.angle_beta   90.00
_cell.angle_gamma   90.00
#
_symmetry.space_group_name_H-M   'P 1'
#
loop_
_entity.id
_entity.type
_entity.pdbx_description
1 polymer ?
#
loop_
_entity_poly.entity_id
_entity_poly.type
_entity_poly.pdbx_seq_one_letter_code
_entity_poly.pdbx_strand_id
1 'polypeptide(L)'
;MQLSCESVRHPEDRRPASCKFLELHVLYVPGDQWNVTLNKVPAEAIESFISAGFIRVYPDITLKTLRTELRAFLGAERSIDKFSFLKCVGRSLALVKSKQEGDLKVKTFAPPY
;
A
#
# COMPACT_ATOMS: atom_id res chain seq x y z
N MET A 1 -15.62 -31.91 40.90
CA MET A 1 -16.26 -31.44 39.66
C MET A 1 -15.16 -30.85 38.79
N GLN A 2 -14.80 -31.53 37.71
CA GLN A 2 -13.74 -31.12 36.80
C GLN A 2 -14.41 -30.38 35.65
N LEU A 3 -14.30 -29.04 35.64
CA LEU A 3 -14.79 -28.22 34.55
C LEU A 3 -13.72 -28.18 33.47
N SER A 4 -13.83 -29.08 32.50
CA SER A 4 -13.07 -29.02 31.26
C SER A 4 -13.60 -27.85 30.43
N CYS A 5 -12.85 -26.75 30.36
CA CYS A 5 -13.08 -25.72 29.35
C CYS A 5 -12.61 -26.26 28.00
N GLU A 6 -13.52 -26.86 27.24
CA GLU A 6 -13.31 -27.09 25.81
C GLU A 6 -13.29 -25.74 25.09
N SER A 7 -12.09 -25.28 24.76
CA SER A 7 -11.89 -24.16 23.85
C SER A 7 -12.29 -24.60 22.44
N VAL A 8 -13.38 -24.02 21.94
CA VAL A 8 -13.83 -24.16 20.56
C VAL A 8 -12.72 -23.64 19.66
N ARG A 9 -12.01 -24.55 18.99
CA ARG A 9 -10.99 -24.23 18.00
C ARG A 9 -11.68 -23.60 16.79
N HIS A 10 -11.65 -22.27 16.70
CA HIS A 10 -11.83 -21.60 15.40
C HIS A 10 -10.81 -22.18 14.42
N PRO A 11 -11.19 -22.51 13.16
CA PRO A 11 -10.23 -22.97 12.18
C PRO A 11 -9.12 -21.93 12.09
N GLU A 12 -7.90 -22.39 12.33
CA GLU A 12 -6.75 -21.50 12.44
C GLU A 12 -6.61 -20.66 11.17
N ASP A 13 -6.92 -19.38 11.28
CA ASP A 13 -6.50 -18.37 10.34
C ASP A 13 -4.97 -18.21 10.49
N ARG A 14 -4.23 -19.23 10.03
CA ARG A 14 -2.78 -19.30 10.17
C ARG A 14 -2.23 -18.10 9.40
N ARG A 15 -1.77 -17.09 10.14
CA ARG A 15 -1.06 -15.93 9.59
C ARG A 15 -0.05 -16.46 8.55
N PRO A 16 -0.16 -16.06 7.28
CA PRO A 16 0.72 -16.54 6.24
C PRO A 16 2.18 -16.29 6.60
N ALA A 17 3.06 -17.18 6.14
CA ALA A 17 4.49 -17.02 6.34
C ALA A 17 4.96 -15.64 5.85
N SER A 18 5.77 -14.97 6.67
CA SER A 18 6.29 -13.61 6.45
C SER A 18 6.91 -13.41 5.06
N CYS A 19 7.52 -14.45 4.48
CA CYS A 19 8.15 -14.46 3.16
C CYS A 19 7.18 -14.28 1.97
N LYS A 20 5.86 -14.27 2.22
CA LYS A 20 4.84 -14.12 1.17
C LYS A 20 4.38 -12.69 0.93
N PHE A 21 4.91 -11.72 1.69
CA PHE A 21 4.47 -10.32 1.63
C PHE A 21 5.54 -9.41 1.06
N LEU A 22 5.09 -8.30 0.46
CA LEU A 22 5.92 -7.18 0.06
C LEU A 22 5.65 -5.99 0.98
N GLU A 23 6.69 -5.19 1.25
CA GLU A 23 6.58 -3.94 1.98
C GLU A 23 6.39 -2.77 1.01
N LEU A 24 5.35 -1.97 1.25
CA LEU A 24 5.14 -0.68 0.59
C LEU A 24 5.41 0.44 1.59
N HIS A 25 6.30 1.35 1.25
CA HIS A 25 6.51 2.57 2.01
C HIS A 25 5.33 3.53 1.87
N VAL A 26 4.93 4.13 2.98
CA VAL A 26 3.93 5.18 3.04
C VAL A 26 4.65 6.49 3.34
N LEU A 27 4.54 7.45 2.42
CA LEU A 27 5.32 8.69 2.44
C LEU A 27 4.37 9.89 2.35
N TYR A 28 4.66 10.96 3.10
CA TYR A 28 4.08 12.27 2.87
C TYR A 28 4.94 13.02 1.86
N VAL A 29 4.34 13.36 0.72
CA VAL A 29 4.99 14.12 -0.35
C VAL A 29 4.80 15.62 -0.09
N PRO A 30 5.88 16.41 -0.01
CA PRO A 30 5.77 17.85 0.12
C PRO A 30 5.06 18.48 -1.09
N GLY A 31 4.12 19.39 -0.83
CA GLY A 31 3.26 19.96 -1.89
C GLY A 31 4.03 20.80 -2.92
N ASP A 32 5.13 21.42 -2.51
CA ASP A 32 6.04 22.20 -3.35
C ASP A 32 6.85 21.35 -4.33
N GLN A 33 7.05 20.07 -4.02
CA GLN A 33 7.74 19.12 -4.91
C GLN A 33 6.80 18.51 -5.96
N TRP A 34 5.48 18.64 -5.78
CA TRP A 34 4.49 18.04 -6.66
C TRP A 34 4.25 18.87 -7.92
N ASN A 35 4.52 18.29 -9.09
CA ASN A 35 4.13 18.90 -10.36
C ASN A 35 2.66 18.55 -10.68
N VAL A 36 1.75 19.50 -10.46
CA VAL A 36 0.30 19.33 -10.68
C VAL A 36 -0.01 19.01 -12.14
N THR A 37 0.64 19.69 -13.10
CA THR A 37 0.41 19.50 -14.54
C THR A 37 0.75 18.09 -14.99
N LEU A 38 1.89 17.56 -14.51
CA LEU A 38 2.41 16.27 -14.94
C LEU A 38 2.03 15.12 -13.99
N ASN A 39 1.38 15.41 -12.85
CA ASN A 39 1.04 14.45 -11.80
C ASN A 39 2.23 13.57 -11.40
N LYS A 40 3.39 14.19 -11.16
CA LYS A 40 4.63 13.50 -10.80
C LYS A 40 5.47 14.33 -9.85
N VAL A 41 6.40 13.67 -9.18
CA VAL A 41 7.45 14.27 -8.36
C VAL A 41 8.82 13.73 -8.79
N PRO A 42 9.89 14.53 -8.83
CA PRO A 42 11.23 14.04 -9.16
C PRO A 42 11.69 12.96 -8.19
N ALA A 43 12.42 11.95 -8.68
CA ALA A 43 12.95 10.89 -7.81
C ALA A 43 14.03 11.44 -6.85
N GLU A 44 14.79 12.46 -7.26
CA GLU A 44 15.76 13.12 -6.36
C GLU A 44 15.10 13.81 -5.16
N ALA A 45 13.80 14.14 -5.22
CA ALA A 45 13.08 14.78 -4.13
C ALA A 45 12.66 13.79 -3.02
N ILE A 46 12.90 12.48 -3.18
CA ILE A 46 12.51 11.47 -2.18
C ILE A 46 13.13 11.75 -0.81
N GLU A 47 14.34 12.31 -0.76
CA GLU A 47 15.01 12.66 0.50
C GLU A 47 14.27 13.71 1.33
N SER A 48 13.39 14.52 0.70
CA SER A 48 12.57 15.50 1.40
C SER A 48 11.22 14.94 1.87
N PHE A 49 10.91 13.66 1.59
CA PHE A 49 9.64 13.06 1.97
C PHE A 49 9.65 12.63 3.43
N ILE A 50 8.51 12.72 4.11
CA ILE A 50 8.39 12.27 5.49
C ILE A 50 7.83 10.84 5.50
N SER A 51 8.56 9.90 6.10
CA SER A 51 8.10 8.53 6.23
C SER A 51 6.99 8.41 7.27
N ALA A 52 5.86 7.81 6.88
CA ALA A 52 4.77 7.40 7.76
C ALA A 52 4.89 5.91 8.16
N GLY A 53 5.97 5.24 7.77
CA GLY A 53 6.20 3.81 7.95
C GLY A 53 5.91 3.01 6.69
N PHE A 54 5.55 1.74 6.87
CA PHE A 54 5.31 0.79 5.78
C PHE A 54 4.13 -0.12 6.08
N ILE A 55 3.52 -0.65 5.02
CA ILE A 55 2.47 -1.67 5.09
C ILE A 55 2.95 -2.96 4.43
N ARG A 56 2.46 -4.09 4.93
CA ARG A 56 2.77 -5.42 4.38
C ARG A 56 1.57 -5.93 3.60
N VAL A 57 1.79 -6.26 2.34
CA VAL A 57 0.72 -6.55 1.38
C VAL A 57 1.08 -7.77 0.53
N TYR A 58 0.08 -8.51 0.08
CA TYR A 58 0.32 -9.63 -0.83
C TYR A 58 0.80 -9.11 -2.19
N PRO A 59 1.81 -9.73 -2.81
CA PRO A 59 2.39 -9.24 -4.05
C PRO A 59 1.43 -9.32 -5.25
N ASP A 60 0.50 -10.26 -5.25
CA ASP A 60 -0.34 -10.56 -6.42
C ASP A 60 -1.70 -9.84 -6.44
N ILE A 61 -2.07 -9.11 -5.39
CA ILE A 61 -3.29 -8.29 -5.40
C ILE A 61 -3.09 -7.05 -6.28
N THR A 62 -4.20 -6.52 -6.81
CA THR A 62 -4.19 -5.27 -7.56
C THR A 62 -4.15 -4.06 -6.63
N LEU A 63 -3.70 -2.91 -7.12
CA LEU A 63 -3.79 -1.65 -6.35
C LEU A 63 -5.23 -1.28 -6.03
N LYS A 64 -6.18 -1.62 -6.91
CA LYS A 64 -7.61 -1.40 -6.67
C LYS A 64 -8.09 -2.23 -5.48
N THR A 65 -7.69 -3.49 -5.40
CA THR A 65 -7.98 -4.36 -4.24
C THR A 65 -7.38 -3.76 -2.97
N LEU A 66 -6.10 -3.36 -3.01
CA LEU A 66 -5.43 -2.73 -1.88
C LEU A 66 -6.15 -1.44 -1.43
N ARG A 67 -6.57 -0.57 -2.36
CA ARG A 67 -7.34 0.63 -2.02
C ARG A 67 -8.67 0.30 -1.35
N THR A 68 -9.38 -0.72 -1.82
CA THR A 68 -10.64 -1.16 -1.19
C THR A 68 -10.39 -1.67 0.23
N GLU A 69 -9.35 -2.47 0.45
CA GLU A 69 -8.97 -2.96 1.78
C GLU A 69 -8.58 -1.81 2.71
N LEU A 70 -7.77 -0.86 2.23
CA LEU A 70 -7.40 0.34 2.99
C LEU A 70 -8.63 1.19 3.33
N ARG A 71 -9.58 1.35 2.40
CA ARG A 71 -10.84 2.07 2.66
C ARG A 71 -11.65 1.36 3.76
N ALA A 72 -11.76 0.04 3.73
CA ALA A 72 -12.45 -0.73 4.75
C ALA A 72 -11.75 -0.61 6.12
N PHE A 73 -10.42 -0.65 6.14
CA PHE A 73 -9.63 -0.55 7.37
C PHE A 73 -9.67 0.85 8.01
N LEU A 74 -9.59 1.91 7.21
CA LEU A 74 -9.55 3.29 7.70
C LEU A 74 -10.93 3.84 8.10
N GLY A 75 -12.01 3.17 7.71
CA GLY A 75 -13.38 3.58 7.98
C GLY A 75 -13.83 4.81 7.19
N ALA A 76 -15.09 5.22 7.39
CA ALA A 76 -15.72 6.30 6.62
C ALA A 76 -15.18 7.71 6.97
N GLU A 77 -14.61 7.91 8.16
CA GLU A 77 -14.11 9.22 8.61
C GLU A 77 -12.80 9.64 7.92
N ARG A 78 -12.01 8.67 7.46
CA ARG A 78 -10.72 8.94 6.82
C ARG A 78 -10.87 8.91 5.31
N SER A 79 -10.63 10.04 4.67
CA SER A 79 -10.64 10.14 3.21
C SER A 79 -9.49 9.32 2.61
N ILE A 80 -9.81 8.13 2.11
CA ILE A 80 -8.90 7.30 1.32
C ILE A 80 -8.40 8.04 0.07
N ASP A 81 -9.13 9.06 -0.39
CA ASP A 81 -8.82 9.86 -1.57
C ASP A 81 -7.58 10.75 -1.34
N LYS A 82 -7.11 10.88 -0.08
CA LYS A 82 -5.82 11.49 0.24
C LYS A 82 -4.62 10.59 -0.09
N PHE A 83 -4.84 9.29 -0.30
CA PHE A 83 -3.77 8.35 -0.62
C PHE A 83 -3.59 8.19 -2.12
N SER A 84 -2.35 8.41 -2.57
CA SER A 84 -1.92 8.23 -3.95
C SER A 84 -0.91 7.09 -4.04
N PHE A 85 -1.06 6.23 -5.05
CA PHE A 85 0.00 5.27 -5.40
C PHE A 85 0.97 5.95 -6.36
N LEU A 86 2.26 5.91 -6.04
CA LEU A 86 3.32 6.49 -6.86
C LEU A 86 4.22 5.40 -7.41
N LYS A 87 4.35 5.34 -8.74
CA LYS A 87 5.22 4.38 -9.43
C LYS A 87 6.45 5.08 -9.97
N CYS A 88 7.63 4.51 -9.73
CA CYS A 88 8.86 4.98 -10.35
C CYS A 88 8.84 4.72 -11.87
N VAL A 89 8.99 5.79 -12.65
CA VAL A 89 9.07 5.76 -14.11
C VAL A 89 10.21 6.69 -14.54
N GLY A 90 11.34 6.11 -14.94
CA GLY A 90 12.56 6.86 -15.22
C GLY A 90 13.06 7.58 -13.95
N ARG A 91 13.21 8.90 -14.01
CA ARG A 91 13.67 9.76 -12.90
C ARG A 91 12.53 10.44 -12.14
N SER A 92 11.33 9.88 -12.17
CA SER A 92 10.17 10.47 -11.51
C SER A 92 9.31 9.41 -10.85
N LEU A 93 8.66 9.79 -9.76
CA LEU A 93 7.55 9.05 -9.19
C LEU A 93 6.26 9.63 -9.78
N ALA A 94 5.58 8.84 -10.61
CA ALA A 94 4.36 9.23 -11.30
C ALA A 94 3.11 8.71 -10.56
N LEU A 95 2.06 9.53 -10.52
CA LEU A 95 0.76 9.12 -10.00
C LEU A 95 0.17 7.98 -10.84
N VAL A 96 -0.18 6.88 -10.17
CA VAL A 96 -1.04 5.86 -10.77
C VAL A 96 -2.48 6.36 -10.75
N LYS A 97 -3.09 6.49 -11.93
CA LYS A 97 -4.49 6.90 -12.06
C LYS A 97 -5.42 5.75 -11.65
N SER A 98 -6.60 6.07 -11.13
CA SER A 98 -7.57 5.06 -10.65
C SER A 98 -7.95 4.01 -11.70
N LYS A 99 -7.94 4.36 -13.00
CA LYS A 99 -8.19 3.40 -14.08
C LYS A 99 -7.09 2.34 -14.21
N GLN A 100 -5.84 2.68 -13.87
CA GLN A 100 -4.69 1.78 -13.92
C GLN A 100 -4.59 0.89 -12.67
N GLU A 101 -5.25 1.27 -11.57
CA GLU A 101 -5.18 0.52 -10.31
C GLU A 101 -5.73 -0.91 -10.42
N GLY A 102 -6.64 -1.16 -11.36
CA GLY A 102 -7.17 -2.50 -11.64
C GLY A 102 -6.19 -3.43 -12.38
N ASP A 103 -5.27 -2.86 -13.15
CA ASP A 103 -4.35 -3.61 -14.01
C ASP A 103 -2.98 -3.84 -13.35
N LEU A 104 -2.62 -3.02 -12.37
CA LEU A 104 -1.34 -3.06 -11.70
C LEU A 104 -1.38 -3.91 -10.43
N LYS A 105 -0.55 -4.96 -10.41
CA LYS A 105 -0.27 -5.73 -9.20
C LYS A 105 0.73 -5.01 -8.30
N VAL A 106 0.57 -5.19 -6.99
CA VAL A 106 1.45 -4.66 -5.94
C VAL A 106 2.93 -5.01 -6.18
N LYS A 107 3.23 -6.24 -6.61
CA LYS A 107 4.61 -6.67 -6.90
C LYS A 107 5.36 -5.82 -7.92
N THR A 108 4.65 -5.04 -8.75
CA THR A 108 5.29 -4.15 -9.72
C THR A 108 5.93 -2.90 -9.11
N PHE A 109 5.81 -2.74 -7.79
CA PHE A 109 6.47 -1.71 -6.99
C PHE A 109 7.72 -2.23 -6.28
N ALA A 110 7.99 -3.54 -6.36
CA ALA A 110 9.24 -4.11 -5.94
C ALA A 110 10.38 -3.67 -6.89
N PRO A 111 11.62 -3.53 -6.38
CA PRO A 111 12.79 -3.49 -7.26
C PRO A 111 12.82 -4.71 -8.20
N PRO A 112 13.29 -4.56 -9.45
CA PRO A 112 13.53 -5.71 -10.31
C PRO A 112 14.63 -6.60 -9.69
N TYR A 113 14.44 -7.92 -9.76
CA TYR A 113 15.42 -8.92 -9.34
C TYR A 113 16.43 -9.18 -10.47
#